data_AF-A0A7K3AFH5-F1
#
_entry.id   AF-A0A7K3AFH5-F1
#
_cell.length_a   1.000
_cell.length_b   1.000
_cell.length_c   1.000
_cell.angle_alpha   90.00
_cell.angle_beta   90.00
_cell.angle_gamma   90.00
#
_symmetry.space_group_name_H-M   'P 1'
#
loop_
_entity.id
_entity.type
_entity.pdbx_description
1 polymer ?
#
loop_
_entity_poly.entity_id
_entity_poly.type
_entity_poly.pdbx_seq_one_letter_code
_entity_poly.pdbx_strand_id
1 'polypeptide(L)'
;MWLLPGGHLEPADNTLLQAAGRELAEETGISPHLVTPRGEVPLDIGIHPIDADPAKNEPAHQHCDFRYLFRTTADIGELQTEEVSAAAWHDIEEVSDPQLRQRIAAALR
;
A
#
# COMPACT_ATOMS: atom_id res chain seq x y z
N MET A 1 -10.55 -4.54 -9.68
CA MET A 1 -9.84 -5.38 -8.70
C MET A 1 -9.52 -4.48 -7.52
N TRP A 2 -9.57 -4.99 -6.28
CA TRP A 2 -9.14 -4.25 -5.10
C TRP A 2 -7.68 -4.62 -4.78
N LEU A 3 -6.87 -3.62 -4.48
CA LEU A 3 -5.47 -3.74 -4.09
C LEU A 3 -5.22 -2.93 -2.81
N LEU A 4 -4.10 -3.21 -2.14
CA LEU A 4 -3.61 -2.32 -1.09
C LEU A 4 -3.06 -1.03 -1.73
N PRO A 5 -3.12 0.12 -1.05
CA PRO A 5 -2.42 1.31 -1.50
C PRO A 5 -0.93 1.08 -1.66
N GLY A 6 -0.33 1.64 -2.70
CA GLY A 6 1.10 1.51 -2.97
C GLY A 6 1.48 1.81 -4.41
N GLY A 7 2.69 2.34 -4.56
CA GLY A 7 3.27 2.69 -5.85
C GLY A 7 4.80 2.63 -5.81
N HIS A 8 5.43 3.18 -6.85
CA HIS A 8 6.88 3.23 -6.94
C HIS A 8 7.48 4.28 -5.99
N LEU A 9 8.78 4.14 -5.69
CA LEU A 9 9.50 5.15 -4.92
C LEU A 9 9.67 6.42 -5.76
N GLU A 10 9.47 7.57 -5.12
CA GLU A 10 9.81 8.86 -5.67
C GLU A 10 11.16 9.38 -5.15
N PRO A 11 11.83 10.29 -5.87
CA PRO A 11 13.10 10.88 -5.41
C PRO A 11 13.01 11.59 -4.05
N ALA A 12 11.81 11.99 -3.62
CA ALA A 12 11.58 12.64 -2.33
C ALA A 12 11.43 11.64 -1.16
N ASP A 13 11.25 10.35 -1.43
CA ASP A 13 11.07 9.33 -0.41
C ASP A 13 12.42 8.98 0.23
N ASN A 14 12.63 9.37 1.49
CA ASN A 14 13.89 9.05 2.19
C ASN A 14 13.89 7.63 2.77
N THR A 15 12.71 7.02 2.94
CA THR A 15 12.54 5.65 3.43
C THR A 15 11.36 4.96 2.73
N LEU A 16 11.37 3.63 2.71
CA LEU A 16 10.25 2.83 2.19
C LEU A 16 8.94 3.09 2.97
N LEU A 17 9.05 3.37 4.28
CA LEU A 17 7.89 3.71 5.10
C LEU A 17 7.31 5.08 4.71
N GLN A 18 8.15 6.05 4.34
CA GLN A 18 7.68 7.35 3.84
C GLN A 18 6.92 7.19 2.52
N ALA A 19 7.46 6.42 1.57
CA ALA A 19 6.78 6.12 0.32
C ALA A 19 5.41 5.45 0.57
N ALA A 20 5.37 4.40 1.41
CA ALA A 20 4.11 3.74 1.75
C ALA A 20 3.08 4.68 2.40
N GLY A 21 3.52 5.64 3.21
CA GLY A 21 2.65 6.65 3.81
C GLY A 21 2.15 7.70 2.82
N ARG A 22 2.97 8.08 1.83
CA ARG A 22 2.60 8.98 0.74
C ARG A 22 1.54 8.33 -0.16
N GLU A 23 1.82 7.15 -0.68
CA GLU A 23 0.90 6.38 -1.54
C GLU A 23 -0.44 6.12 -0.85
N LEU A 24 -0.40 5.74 0.44
CA LEU A 24 -1.63 5.63 1.24
C LEU A 24 -2.42 6.94 1.22
N ALA A 25 -1.79 8.08 1.41
CA ALA A 25 -2.47 9.36 1.45
C ALA A 25 -3.03 9.78 0.09
N GLU A 26 -2.28 9.56 -0.99
CA GLU A 26 -2.69 9.88 -2.36
C GLU A 26 -3.90 9.04 -2.78
N GLU A 27 -3.86 7.73 -2.51
CA GLU A 27 -4.90 6.81 -2.96
C GLU A 27 -6.13 6.77 -2.04
N THR A 28 -6.03 7.19 -0.77
CA THR A 28 -7.15 7.15 0.19
C THR A 28 -7.63 8.53 0.64
N GLY A 29 -6.88 9.60 0.35
CA GLY A 29 -7.15 10.94 0.85
C GLY A 29 -6.92 11.12 2.35
N ILE A 30 -6.44 10.10 3.07
CA ILE A 30 -6.16 10.20 4.51
C ILE A 30 -4.81 10.88 4.70
N SER A 31 -4.80 12.03 5.38
CA SER A 31 -3.56 12.79 5.63
C SER A 31 -2.49 11.92 6.33
N PRO A 32 -1.20 12.01 5.94
CA PRO A 32 -0.10 11.32 6.61
C PRO A 32 0.02 11.64 8.11
N HIS A 33 -0.53 12.78 8.56
CA HIS A 33 -0.54 13.16 9.97
C HIS A 33 -1.65 12.46 10.79
N LEU A 34 -2.62 11.85 10.13
CA LEU A 34 -3.73 11.11 10.74
C LEU A 34 -3.50 9.60 10.75
N VAL A 35 -2.37 9.14 10.21
CA VAL A 35 -1.97 7.74 10.27
C VAL A 35 -0.77 7.56 11.18
N THR A 36 -0.72 6.44 11.89
CA THR A 36 0.41 6.07 12.73
C THR A 36 0.94 4.72 12.25
N PRO A 37 2.23 4.64 11.83
CA PRO A 37 2.81 3.36 11.44
C PRO A 37 2.99 2.46 12.67
N ARG A 38 2.81 1.15 12.48
CA ARG A 38 3.03 0.17 13.55
C ARG A 38 4.50 0.06 13.95
N GLY A 39 5.41 0.33 13.03
CA GLY A 39 6.85 0.32 13.21
C GLY A 39 7.60 0.60 11.90
N GLU A 40 8.94 0.66 11.97
CA GLU A 40 9.81 0.94 10.82
C GLU A 40 10.17 -0.31 10.00
N VAL A 41 9.82 -1.49 10.51
CA VAL A 41 10.04 -2.77 9.82
C VAL A 41 8.78 -3.13 9.03
N PRO A 42 8.88 -3.49 7.74
CA PRO A 42 7.75 -3.98 6.97
C PRO A 42 7.05 -5.15 7.67
N LEU A 43 5.72 -5.15 7.62
CA LEU A 43 4.91 -6.28 8.08
C LEU A 43 5.09 -7.51 7.19
N ASP A 44 5.23 -7.26 5.89
CA ASP A 44 5.28 -8.27 4.84
C ASP A 44 6.16 -7.78 3.69
N ILE A 45 6.81 -8.71 2.98
CA ILE A 45 7.52 -8.42 1.73
C ILE A 45 7.00 -9.40 0.69
N GLY A 46 6.23 -8.89 -0.28
CA GLY A 46 5.70 -9.67 -1.40
C GLY A 46 6.59 -9.52 -2.62
N ILE A 47 6.84 -10.60 -3.36
CA ILE A 47 7.56 -10.54 -4.63
C ILE A 47 6.68 -11.15 -5.71
N HIS A 48 6.39 -10.39 -6.76
CA HIS A 48 5.54 -10.86 -7.86
C HIS A 48 6.03 -10.32 -9.22
N PRO A 49 5.79 -11.05 -10.31
CA PRO A 49 6.14 -10.59 -11.64
C PRO A 49 5.16 -9.52 -12.12
N ILE A 50 5.67 -8.57 -12.89
CA ILE A 50 4.91 -7.62 -13.69
C ILE A 50 5.19 -7.91 -15.15
N ASP A 51 4.12 -8.06 -15.93
CA ASP A 51 4.21 -8.23 -17.37
C ASP A 51 4.76 -6.96 -18.02
N ALA A 52 5.38 -7.10 -19.20
CA ALA A 52 5.85 -5.93 -19.95
C ALA A 52 4.67 -5.02 -20.35
N ASP A 53 4.85 -3.72 -20.22
CA ASP A 53 3.95 -2.69 -20.75
C ASP A 53 4.66 -1.93 -21.89
N PRO A 54 4.40 -2.29 -23.17
CA PRO A 54 4.99 -1.62 -24.32
C PRO A 54 4.56 -0.15 -24.44
N ALA A 55 3.39 0.25 -23.94
CA ALA A 55 2.92 1.63 -24.03
C ALA A 55 3.73 2.55 -23.12
N LYS A 56 4.21 2.03 -21.99
CA LYS A 56 5.11 2.72 -21.06
C LYS A 56 6.59 2.44 -21.31
N ASN A 57 6.92 1.63 -22.33
CA ASN A 57 8.27 1.14 -22.60
C ASN A 57 8.90 0.45 -21.37
N GLU A 58 8.08 -0.32 -20.65
CA GLU A 58 8.46 -1.02 -19.43
C GLU A 58 8.61 -2.52 -19.71
N PRO A 59 9.82 -3.11 -19.61
CA PRO A 59 10.00 -4.55 -19.79
C PRO A 59 9.41 -5.32 -18.62
N ALA A 60 9.15 -6.62 -18.83
CA ALA A 60 8.75 -7.51 -17.74
C ALA A 60 9.81 -7.50 -16.64
N HIS A 61 9.36 -7.38 -15.40
CA HIS A 61 10.23 -7.22 -14.23
C HIS A 61 9.56 -7.79 -12.98
N GLN A 62 10.19 -7.63 -11.82
CA GLN A 62 9.62 -8.02 -10.53
C GLN A 62 9.33 -6.80 -9.69
N HIS A 63 8.15 -6.78 -9.10
CA HIS A 63 7.85 -5.91 -7.98
C HIS A 63 8.23 -6.61 -6.68
N CYS A 64 8.89 -5.85 -5.80
CA CYS A 64 9.17 -6.21 -4.41
C CYS A 64 8.40 -5.24 -3.51
N ASP A 65 7.23 -5.67 -3.03
CA ASP A 65 6.34 -4.85 -2.24
C ASP A 65 6.77 -4.90 -0.78
N PHE A 66 7.27 -3.80 -0.24
CA PHE A 66 7.54 -3.65 1.19
C PHE A 66 6.30 -3.09 1.87
N ARG A 67 5.52 -3.95 2.53
CA ARG A 67 4.18 -3.60 3.02
C ARG A 67 4.23 -3.21 4.49
N TYR A 68 3.67 -2.05 4.80
CA TYR A 68 3.62 -1.50 6.15
C TYR A 68 2.19 -1.47 6.69
N LEU A 69 2.06 -1.62 8.00
CA LEU A 69 0.77 -1.50 8.69
C LEU A 69 0.63 -0.12 9.30
N PHE A 70 -0.42 0.59 8.92
CA PHE A 70 -0.81 1.87 9.49
C PHE A 70 -2.10 1.72 10.31
N ARG A 71 -2.24 2.56 11.33
CA ARG A 71 -3.48 2.73 12.10
C ARG A 71 -3.99 4.15 11.94
N THR A 72 -5.30 4.31 11.86
CA THR A 72 -5.96 5.61 11.82
C THR A 72 -7.37 5.51 12.39
N THR A 73 -7.93 6.66 12.74
CA THR A 73 -9.36 6.84 13.04
C THR A 73 -10.02 7.81 12.06
N ALA A 74 -9.30 8.22 11.01
CA ALA A 74 -9.82 9.08 9.96
C ALA A 74 -10.64 8.27 8.95
N ASP A 75 -11.62 8.94 8.35
CA ASP A 75 -12.35 8.43 7.20
C ASP A 75 -11.58 8.67 5.90
N ILE A 76 -11.92 7.89 4.87
CA ILE A 76 -11.42 8.07 3.49
C ILE A 76 -11.80 9.46 2.99
N GLY A 77 -10.82 10.15 2.39
CA GLY A 77 -10.93 11.52 1.90
C GLY A 77 -11.07 11.61 0.38
N GLU A 78 -10.56 12.72 -0.17
CA GLU A 78 -10.48 12.92 -1.62
C GLU A 78 -9.32 12.09 -2.21
N LEU A 79 -9.63 11.28 -3.23
CA LEU A 79 -8.66 10.37 -3.84
C LEU A 79 -7.92 11.04 -5.00
N GLN A 80 -6.68 10.62 -5.26
CA GLN A 80 -5.98 10.89 -6.51
C GLN A 80 -6.53 10.01 -7.63
N THR A 81 -7.57 10.50 -8.29
CA THR A 81 -8.35 9.72 -9.27
C THR A 81 -7.60 9.34 -10.54
N GLU A 82 -6.42 9.93 -10.76
CA GLU A 82 -5.49 9.56 -11.82
C GLU A 82 -4.93 8.14 -11.64
N GLU A 83 -4.91 7.63 -10.41
CA GLU A 83 -4.33 6.32 -10.06
C GLU A 83 -5.38 5.31 -9.62
N VAL A 84 -6.36 5.74 -8.83
CA VAL A 84 -7.38 4.86 -8.25
C VAL A 84 -8.80 5.32 -8.58
N SER A 85 -9.68 4.35 -8.81
CA SER A 85 -11.10 4.64 -9.05
C SER A 85 -11.96 4.69 -7.79
N ALA A 86 -11.49 4.10 -6.69
CA ALA A 86 -12.20 4.03 -5.41
C ALA A 86 -11.27 3.57 -4.27
N ALA A 87 -11.62 3.92 -3.04
CA ALA A 87 -11.03 3.40 -1.81
C ALA A 87 -12.15 2.89 -0.88
N ALA A 88 -11.90 1.81 -0.15
CA ALA A 88 -12.87 1.23 0.78
C ALA A 88 -12.17 0.54 1.96
N TRP A 89 -12.85 0.54 3.11
CA TRP A 89 -12.48 -0.32 4.24
C TRP A 89 -13.03 -1.72 4.00
N HIS A 90 -12.18 -2.72 4.19
CA HIS A 90 -12.53 -4.14 4.07
C HIS A 90 -12.23 -4.87 5.37
N ASP A 91 -13.03 -5.90 5.66
CA ASP A 91 -12.77 -6.83 6.75
C ASP A 91 -11.50 -7.64 6.43
N ILE A 92 -10.75 -8.02 7.46
CA ILE A 92 -9.47 -8.72 7.31
C ILE A 92 -9.65 -10.08 6.58
N GLU A 93 -10.83 -10.67 6.66
CA GLU A 93 -11.26 -11.90 6.02
C GLU A 93 -11.34 -11.77 4.50
N GLU A 94 -11.55 -10.56 3.97
CA GLU A 94 -11.60 -10.25 2.54
C GLU A 94 -10.19 -10.17 1.91
N VAL A 95 -9.13 -10.09 2.71
CA VAL A 95 -7.75 -10.17 2.23
C VAL A 95 -7.50 -11.57 1.66
N SER A 96 -7.29 -11.64 0.35
CA SER A 96 -7.17 -12.89 -0.40
C SER A 96 -5.91 -13.68 -0.07
N ASP A 97 -4.80 -12.99 0.24
CA ASP A 97 -3.54 -13.61 0.64
C ASP A 97 -3.63 -14.13 2.09
N PRO A 98 -3.63 -15.46 2.32
CA PRO A 98 -3.75 -16.04 3.65
C PRO A 98 -2.55 -15.74 4.55
N GLN A 99 -1.34 -15.61 3.99
CA GLN A 99 -0.15 -15.32 4.76
C GLN A 99 -0.14 -13.87 5.21
N LEU A 100 -0.48 -12.94 4.32
CA LEU A 100 -0.64 -11.53 4.68
C LEU A 100 -1.71 -11.36 5.76
N ARG A 101 -2.87 -11.99 5.59
CA ARG A 101 -3.96 -11.99 6.58
C ARG A 101 -3.50 -12.48 7.96
N GLN A 102 -2.73 -13.57 8.02
CA GLN A 102 -2.17 -14.07 9.28
C GLN A 102 -1.19 -13.07 9.92
N ARG A 103 -0.35 -12.41 9.12
CA ARG A 103 0.60 -11.39 9.59
C ARG A 103 -0.13 -10.17 10.15
N ILE A 104 -1.15 -9.67 9.47
CA ILE A 104 -1.99 -8.56 9.95
C ILE A 104 -2.65 -8.95 11.27
N ALA A 105 -3.32 -10.11 11.33
CA ALA A 105 -3.99 -10.58 12.56
C ALA A 105 -3.01 -10.72 13.74
N ALA A 106 -1.77 -11.14 13.47
CA ALA A 106 -0.74 -11.23 14.51
C ALA A 106 -0.27 -9.86 15.01
N ALA A 107 -0.20 -8.85 14.13
CA ALA A 107 0.24 -7.49 14.47
C ALA A 107 -0.84 -6.64 15.18
N LEU A 108 -2.11 -7.07 15.12
CA LEU A 108 -3.25 -6.42 15.78
C LEU A 108 -3.46 -6.87 17.24
N ARG A 109 -2.80 -7.95 17.67
CA ARG A 109 -2.77 -8.42 19.07
C ARG A 109 -1.84 -7.56 19.92
#